data_AF-A0A7W8A6T3-F1
#
_entry.id   AF-A0A7W8A6T3-F1
#
_cell.length_a   1.000
_cell.length_b   1.000
_cell.length_c   1.000
_cell.angle_alpha   90.00
_cell.angle_beta   90.00
_cell.angle_gamma   90.00
#
_symmetry.space_group_name_H-M   'P 1'
#
loop_
_entity.id
_entity.type
_entity.pdbx_description
1 polymer ?
#
loop_
_entity_poly.entity_id
_entity_poly.type
_entity_poly.pdbx_seq_one_letter_code
_entity_poly.pdbx_strand_id
1 'polypeptide(L)' 'MEVVNVCAPETMAKEPTEELLRRYHPGTEVRAPLPGRTVPVDLSKAERLLGFTAEYRLQM' A
#
# COMPACT_ATOMS: atom_id res chain seq x y z
N MET A 1 19.73 9.97 -7.82
CA MET A 1 19.60 8.92 -6.79
C MET A 1 18.11 8.71 -6.58
N GLU A 2 17.63 7.47 -6.68
CA GLU A 2 16.20 7.15 -6.61
C GLU A 2 15.86 6.52 -5.26
N VAL A 3 14.79 6.98 -4.60
CA VAL A 3 14.20 6.31 -3.42
C VAL A 3 13.09 5.38 -3.88
N VAL A 4 13.08 4.12 -3.41
CA VAL A 4 12.07 3.11 -3.77
C VAL A 4 11.54 2.47 -2.49
N ASN A 5 10.21 2.38 -2.37
CA ASN A 5 9.56 1.63 -1.29
C ASN A 5 9.27 0.20 -1.74
N VAL A 6 9.56 -0.78 -0.89
CA VAL A 6 9.33 -2.20 -1.17
C VAL A 6 8.64 -2.83 0.04
N CYS A 7 7.42 -3.34 -0.15
CA CYS A 7 6.67 -4.10 0.85
C CYS A 7 5.59 -4.96 0.17
N ALA A 8 4.85 -5.74 0.97
CA ALA A 8 3.67 -6.44 0.49
C ALA A 8 2.59 -5.43 0.01
N PRO A 9 1.77 -5.77 -0.99
CA PRO A 9 0.74 -4.87 -1.52
C PRO A 9 -0.46 -4.73 -0.58
N GLU A 10 -0.62 -5.62 0.39
CA GLU A 10 -1.67 -5.60 1.41
C GLU A 10 -1.12 -5.53 2.84
N THR A 11 -1.89 -4.95 3.76
CA THR A 11 -1.57 -4.88 5.19
C THR A 11 -2.29 -5.97 5.99
N MET A 12 -1.82 -6.19 7.23
CA MET A 12 -2.45 -7.10 8.18
C MET A 12 -3.62 -6.47 8.98
N ALA A 13 -3.99 -5.22 8.72
CA ALA A 13 -5.08 -4.55 9.43
C ALA A 13 -6.45 -5.16 9.10
N LYS A 14 -7.34 -5.33 10.08
CA LYS A 14 -8.62 -6.04 9.89
C LYS A 14 -9.59 -5.26 9.00
N GLU A 15 -9.56 -3.94 9.11
CA GLU A 15 -10.44 -3.00 8.42
C GLU A 15 -9.84 -2.50 7.10
N PRO A 16 -10.65 -1.96 6.20
CA PRO A 16 -10.16 -1.33 4.98
C PRO A 16 -9.23 -0.15 5.26
N THR A 17 -8.15 -0.03 4.48
CA THR A 17 -7.12 0.98 4.66
C THR A 17 -7.69 2.40 4.59
N GLU A 18 -8.59 2.69 3.65
CA GLU A 18 -9.22 4.02 3.55
C GLU A 18 -10.06 4.39 4.79
N GLU A 19 -10.68 3.40 5.44
CA GLU A 19 -11.44 3.65 6.67
C GLU A 19 -10.50 4.02 7.82
N LEU A 20 -9.37 3.30 7.94
CA LEU A 20 -8.34 3.59 8.92
C LEU A 20 -7.71 4.97 8.70
N LEU A 21 -7.42 5.34 7.45
CA LEU A 21 -6.92 6.66 7.10
C LEU A 21 -7.93 7.75 7.47
N ARG A 22 -9.21 7.59 7.11
CA ARG A 22 -10.26 8.56 7.47
C ARG A 22 -10.39 8.74 8.98
N ARG A 23 -10.24 7.66 9.76
CA ARG A 23 -10.40 7.70 11.23
C ARG A 23 -9.19 8.29 11.95
N TYR A 24 -7.98 7.90 11.56
CA TYR A 24 -6.76 8.20 12.32
C TYR A 24 -5.83 9.22 11.65
N HIS A 25 -5.95 9.40 10.33
CA HIS A 25 -5.15 10.34 9.55
C HIS A 25 -6.02 11.13 8.54
N PRO A 26 -7.06 11.85 9.00
CA PRO A 26 -8.04 12.47 8.10
C PRO A 26 -7.46 13.58 7.20
N GLY A 27 -6.30 14.14 7.55
CA GLY A 27 -5.60 15.14 6.73
C GLY A 27 -4.65 14.56 5.69
N THR A 28 -4.47 13.24 5.64
CA THR A 28 -3.58 12.60 4.66
C THR A 28 -4.22 12.61 3.29
N GLU A 29 -3.50 13.16 2.31
CA GLU A 29 -3.89 13.10 0.91
C GLU A 29 -3.84 11.66 0.39
N VAL A 30 -4.95 11.19 -0.18
CA VAL A 30 -5.05 9.90 -0.87
C VAL A 30 -5.05 10.15 -2.37
N ARG A 31 -3.92 9.83 -3.02
CA ARG A 31 -3.68 10.13 -4.45
C ARG A 31 -4.22 9.07 -5.42
N ALA A 32 -4.65 7.92 -4.91
CA ALA A 32 -5.29 6.85 -5.66
C ALA A 32 -6.16 6.00 -4.72
N PRO A 33 -7.21 5.31 -5.21
CA PRO A 33 -8.00 4.42 -4.37
C PRO A 33 -7.16 3.34 -3.68
N LEU A 34 -7.49 3.02 -2.43
CA LEU A 34 -6.83 1.99 -1.61
C LEU A 34 -7.83 0.87 -1.25
N PRO A 35 -8.28 0.05 -2.22
CA PRO A 35 -9.35 -0.92 -2.02
C PRO A 35 -9.00 -2.00 -0.99
N GLY A 36 -9.93 -2.29 -0.08
CA GLY A 36 -9.71 -3.30 0.95
C GLY A 36 -8.49 -2.96 1.80
N ARG A 37 -7.51 -3.87 1.87
CA ARG A 37 -6.34 -3.76 2.76
C ARG A 37 -5.09 -3.28 2.03
N THR A 38 -5.21 -2.59 0.89
CA THR A 38 -4.06 -2.05 0.15
C THR A 38 -3.11 -1.29 1.06
N VAL A 39 -1.80 -1.51 0.92
CA VAL A 39 -0.80 -0.77 1.68
C VAL A 39 -0.85 0.72 1.33
N PRO A 40 -0.82 1.65 2.30
CA PRO A 40 -0.82 3.09 2.03
C PRO A 40 0.59 3.60 1.62
N VAL A 41 1.25 2.87 0.72
CA VAL A 41 2.60 3.15 0.21
C VAL A 41 2.60 2.97 -1.31
N ASP A 42 3.18 3.91 -2.04
CA ASP A 42 3.33 3.81 -3.50
C ASP A 42 4.41 2.79 -3.85
N LEU A 43 3.98 1.67 -4.45
CA LEU A 43 4.83 0.57 -4.92
C LEU A 43 5.12 0.63 -6.42
N SER A 44 4.52 1.56 -7.16
CA SER A 44 4.62 1.58 -8.63
C SER A 44 6.05 1.79 -9.11
N LYS A 45 6.89 2.44 -8.31
CA LYS A 45 8.32 2.59 -8.64
C LYS A 45 9.11 1.29 -8.46
N ALA A 46 8.76 0.48 -7.46
CA ALA A 46 9.38 -0.84 -7.27
C ALA A 46 9.03 -1.77 -8.43
N GLU A 47 7.78 -1.75 -8.88
CA GLU A 47 7.34 -2.50 -10.06
C GLU A 47 8.10 -2.05 -11.32
N ARG A 48 8.12 -0.73 -11.61
CA ARG A 48 8.70 -0.22 -12.86
C ARG A 48 10.23 -0.28 -12.93
N LEU A 49 10.93 -0.01 -11.83
CA LEU A 49 12.40 0.08 -11.83
C LEU A 49 13.08 -1.23 -11.48
N LEU A 50 12.45 -2.04 -10.62
CA LEU A 50 13.05 -3.26 -10.08
C LEU A 50 12.36 -4.53 -10.58
N GLY A 51 11.22 -4.42 -11.27
CA GLY A 51 10.39 -5.59 -11.60
C GLY A 51 9.83 -6.27 -10.35
N PHE A 52 9.74 -5.55 -9.22
CA PHE A 52 9.36 -6.16 -7.95
C PHE A 52 7.88 -6.56 -7.95
N THR A 53 7.59 -7.77 -7.47
CA THR A 53 6.25 -8.21 -7.12
C THR A 53 6.39 -9.13 -5.91
N ALA A 54 5.53 -8.96 -4.90
CA ALA A 54 5.55 -9.84 -3.73
C ALA A 54 5.20 -11.29 -4.13
N GLU A 55 6.16 -12.20 -3.93
CA GLU A 55 5.99 -13.64 -4.19
C GLU A 55 5.00 -14.27 -3.21
N TYR A 56 5.07 -13.89 -1.94
CA TYR A 56 4.18 -14.37 -0.89
C TYR A 56 3.21 -13.27 -0.50
N ARG A 57 1.92 -13.59 -0.58
CA ARG A 57 0.81 -12.72 -0.15
C ARG A 57 0.06 -13.36 0.99
N LEU A 58 -0.59 -12.52 1.78
CA LEU A 58 -1.46 -12.99 2.84
C LEU A 58 -2.61 -13.77 2.19
N GLN A 59 -2.64 -15.10 2.38
CA GLN A 59 -3.80 -15.90 2.04
C GLN A 59 -4.85 -15.69 3.12
N MET A 60 -6.06 -15.31 2.71
CA MET A 60 -7.22 -15.17 3.59
C MET A 60 -7.90 -16.51 3.80
#